data_AF-A0A7S0JLB5-F1
#
_entry.id   AF-A0A7S0JLB5-F1
#
_cell.length_a   1.000
_cell.length_b   1.000
_cell.length_c   1.000
_cell.angle_alpha   90.00
_cell.angle_beta   90.00
_cell.angle_gamma   90.00
#
_symmetry.space_group_name_H-M   'P 1'
#
loop_
_entity.id
_entity.type
_entity.pdbx_description
1 polymer ?
#
loop_
_entity_poly.entity_id
_entity_poly.type
_entity_poly.pdbx_seq_one_letter_code
_entity_poly.pdbx_strand_id
1 'polypeptide(L)'
;MIEEVLLGVASEVFRRNRFSAASPEAPTCFSLVLRGRTLDLQASTNEEVSIWTHYFQQVVERSKLEAHARSVALRAQPRDTFLESASEVWPTEILPQWDTERNSNRTLMLWWEGIPSASRPAVWRLAIGDVLGVGPAAFGRLLAEADTEHSEHAVARLERELFNSDDAPPEFNLYTSAESPMRAALLQLMTALQSFEGQGGPE
;
A
#
# COMPACT_ATOMS: atom_id res chain seq x y z
N MET A 1 -20.38 -6.93 5.95
CA MET A 1 -20.73 -5.50 5.88
C MET A 1 -21.44 -5.27 4.55
N ILE A 2 -22.52 -4.48 4.54
CA ILE A 2 -23.26 -4.14 3.31
C ILE A 2 -22.48 -3.03 2.62
N GLU A 3 -22.17 -3.21 1.35
CA GLU A 3 -21.41 -2.25 0.54
C GLU A 3 -22.33 -1.42 -0.36
N GLU A 4 -23.39 -2.04 -0.88
CA GLU A 4 -24.34 -1.39 -1.78
C GLU A 4 -25.74 -2.02 -1.65
N VAL A 5 -26.78 -1.23 -1.93
CA VAL A 5 -28.17 -1.66 -1.99
C VAL A 5 -28.66 -1.48 -3.43
N LEU A 6 -28.99 -2.57 -4.12
CA LEU A 6 -29.50 -2.56 -5.49
C LEU A 6 -31.01 -2.79 -5.49
N LEU A 7 -31.74 -1.98 -6.25
CA LEU A 7 -33.20 -2.07 -6.36
C LEU A 7 -33.63 -2.95 -7.54
N GLY A 8 -34.57 -3.87 -7.31
CA GLY A 8 -35.21 -4.68 -8.35
C GLY A 8 -34.26 -5.60 -9.13
N VAL A 9 -34.55 -5.78 -10.43
CA VAL A 9 -33.82 -6.66 -11.39
C VAL A 9 -32.38 -6.22 -11.70
N ALA A 10 -31.87 -5.17 -11.05
CA ALA A 10 -30.52 -4.67 -11.26
C ALA A 10 -29.42 -5.64 -10.78
N SER A 11 -29.71 -6.47 -9.77
CA SER A 11 -28.76 -7.48 -9.27
C SER A 11 -28.45 -8.53 -10.34
N GLU A 12 -27.16 -8.84 -10.49
CA GLU A 12 -26.67 -9.93 -11.36
C GLU A 12 -27.31 -11.28 -11.01
N VAL A 13 -27.63 -11.49 -9.73
CA VAL A 13 -28.24 -12.72 -9.23
C VAL A 13 -29.69 -12.85 -9.70
N PHE A 14 -30.47 -11.76 -9.68
CA PHE A 14 -31.84 -11.76 -10.22
C PHE A 14 -31.85 -12.02 -11.73
N ARG A 15 -30.89 -11.44 -12.48
CA ARG A 15 -30.72 -11.71 -13.91
C ARG A 15 -30.37 -13.17 -14.19
N ARG A 16 -29.49 -13.77 -13.38
CA ARG A 16 -29.04 -15.16 -13.53
C ARG A 16 -30.12 -16.18 -13.15
N ASN A 17 -30.96 -15.87 -12.16
CA ASN A 17 -32.00 -16.77 -11.64
C ASN A 17 -33.36 -16.67 -12.35
N ARG A 18 -33.49 -15.83 -13.40
CA ARG A 18 -34.76 -15.57 -14.11
C ARG A 18 -35.94 -15.28 -13.17
N PHE A 19 -35.69 -14.53 -12.10
CA PHE A 19 -36.74 -14.18 -11.16
C PHE A 19 -37.71 -13.18 -11.82
N SER A 20 -38.98 -13.57 -11.97
CA SER A 20 -40.04 -12.69 -12.44
C SER A 20 -40.60 -11.94 -11.24
N ALA A 21 -40.39 -10.63 -11.18
CA ALA A 21 -41.09 -9.79 -10.22
C ALA A 21 -42.61 -10.00 -10.39
N ALA A 22 -43.34 -10.12 -9.27
CA ALA A 22 -44.78 -10.38 -9.29
C ALA A 22 -45.58 -9.24 -9.98
N SER A 23 -45.00 -8.04 -10.09
CA SER A 23 -45.53 -6.93 -10.87
C SER A 23 -44.38 -6.09 -11.48
N PRO A 24 -44.42 -5.74 -12.77
CA PRO A 24 -43.40 -4.93 -13.44
C PRO A 24 -43.43 -3.44 -13.04
N GLU A 25 -44.51 -2.95 -12.41
CA GLU A 25 -44.67 -1.52 -12.06
C GLU A 25 -44.12 -1.17 -10.67
N ALA A 26 -43.92 -2.17 -9.80
CA ALA A 26 -43.48 -1.98 -8.42
C ALA A 26 -42.64 -3.19 -7.96
N PRO A 27 -41.30 -3.16 -8.06
CA PRO A 27 -40.48 -4.27 -7.63
C PRO A 27 -40.61 -4.44 -6.12
N THR A 28 -41.18 -5.55 -5.67
CA THR A 28 -41.25 -5.93 -4.25
C THR A 28 -39.94 -6.59 -3.77
N CYS A 29 -38.89 -6.57 -4.59
CA CYS A 29 -37.60 -7.18 -4.30
C CYS A 29 -36.44 -6.18 -4.38
N PHE A 30 -35.43 -6.39 -3.53
CA PHE A 30 -34.20 -5.60 -3.49
C PHE A 30 -33.03 -6.51 -3.08
N SER A 31 -31.82 -6.17 -3.49
CA SER A 31 -30.61 -6.95 -3.17
C SER A 31 -29.63 -6.14 -2.33
N LEU A 32 -29.00 -6.80 -1.37
CA LEU A 32 -27.89 -6.27 -0.59
C LEU A 32 -26.59 -6.89 -1.10
N VAL A 33 -25.63 -6.06 -1.51
CA VAL A 33 -24.30 -6.49 -1.93
C VAL A 33 -23.39 -6.47 -0.70
N LEU A 34 -22.78 -7.62 -0.39
CA LEU A 34 -21.79 -7.78 0.67
C LEU A 34 -20.46 -8.26 0.07
N ARG A 35 -19.40 -8.22 0.88
CA ARG A 35 -18.10 -8.81 0.52
C ARG A 35 -18.22 -10.28 0.17
N GLY A 36 -18.19 -10.58 -1.13
CA GLY A 36 -18.18 -11.93 -1.68
C GLY A 36 -19.54 -12.60 -1.85
N ARG A 37 -20.66 -11.92 -1.58
CA ARG A 37 -22.02 -12.46 -1.85
C ARG A 37 -23.09 -11.39 -1.96
N THR A 38 -24.13 -11.70 -2.72
CA THR A 38 -25.34 -10.87 -2.84
C THR A 38 -26.49 -11.57 -2.13
N LEU A 39 -27.29 -10.81 -1.37
CA LEU A 39 -28.45 -11.32 -0.64
C LEU A 39 -29.71 -10.69 -1.22
N ASP A 40 -30.54 -11.51 -1.84
CA ASP A 40 -31.79 -11.08 -2.46
C ASP A 40 -32.93 -11.17 -1.45
N LEU A 41 -33.67 -10.07 -1.28
CA LEU A 41 -34.77 -9.94 -0.34
C LEU A 41 -36.07 -9.60 -1.07
N GLN A 42 -37.17 -10.14 -0.58
CA GLN A 42 -38.52 -9.83 -1.04
C GLN A 42 -39.34 -9.31 0.14
N ALA A 43 -39.93 -8.14 -0.02
CA ALA A 43 -40.90 -7.59 0.91
C ALA A 43 -42.33 -7.91 0.45
N SER A 44 -43.30 -7.81 1.37
CA SER A 44 -44.70 -8.11 1.08
C SER A 44 -45.39 -6.96 0.34
N THR A 45 -44.92 -5.73 0.55
CA THR A 45 -45.45 -4.52 -0.10
C THR A 45 -44.35 -3.65 -0.69
N ASN A 46 -44.70 -2.77 -1.63
CA ASN A 46 -43.76 -1.81 -2.21
C ASN A 46 -43.35 -0.71 -1.20
N GLU A 47 -44.23 -0.36 -0.26
CA GLU A 47 -43.93 0.56 0.83
C GLU A 47 -42.83 0.00 1.75
N GLU A 48 -42.91 -1.29 2.10
CA GLU A 48 -41.85 -1.97 2.86
C GLU A 48 -40.50 -1.98 2.13
N VAL A 49 -40.49 -2.19 0.81
CA VAL A 49 -39.25 -2.09 0.01
C VAL A 49 -38.64 -0.70 0.15
N SER A 50 -39.46 0.34 0.08
CA SER A 50 -38.99 1.73 0.20
C SER A 50 -38.39 1.99 1.58
N ILE A 51 -39.05 1.52 2.64
CA ILE A 51 -38.55 1.63 4.03
C ILE A 51 -37.23 0.90 4.18
N TRP A 52 -37.15 -0.37 3.76
CA TRP A 52 -35.93 -1.18 3.92
C TRP A 52 -34.78 -0.65 3.08
N THR A 53 -35.04 -0.25 1.84
CA THR A 53 -34.01 0.35 0.98
C THR A 53 -33.46 1.61 1.60
N HIS A 54 -34.33 2.51 2.07
CA HIS A 54 -33.91 3.75 2.72
C HIS A 54 -33.06 3.45 3.98
N TYR A 55 -33.51 2.51 4.81
CA TYR A 55 -32.76 2.08 5.99
C TYR A 55 -31.36 1.54 5.63
N PHE A 56 -31.27 0.61 4.69
CA PHE A 56 -29.98 0.03 4.31
C PHE A 56 -29.05 1.03 3.61
N GLN A 57 -29.61 1.96 2.82
CA GLN A 57 -28.83 3.08 2.28
C GLN A 57 -28.23 3.94 3.38
N GLN A 58 -29.01 4.30 4.42
CA GLN A 58 -28.49 5.03 5.57
C GLN A 58 -27.40 4.26 6.31
N VAL A 59 -27.55 2.94 6.47
CA VAL A 59 -26.52 2.08 7.09
C VAL A 59 -25.22 2.08 6.29
N VAL A 60 -25.31 1.97 4.96
CA VAL A 60 -24.14 2.03 4.07
C VAL A 60 -23.46 3.38 4.15
N GLU A 61 -24.21 4.48 4.05
CA GLU A 61 -23.66 5.83 4.13
C GLU A 61 -23.01 6.12 5.49
N ARG A 62 -23.66 5.72 6.58
CA ARG A 62 -23.07 5.81 7.92
C ARG A 62 -21.78 5.00 8.02
N SER A 63 -21.74 3.78 7.49
CA SER A 63 -20.54 2.95 7.48
C SER A 63 -19.40 3.59 6.68
N LYS A 64 -19.70 4.20 5.53
CA LYS A 64 -18.71 4.93 4.72
C LYS A 64 -18.17 6.14 5.47
N LEU A 65 -19.05 6.93 6.10
CA LEU A 65 -18.69 8.10 6.90
C LEU A 65 -17.82 7.70 8.10
N GLU A 66 -18.19 6.63 8.82
CA GLU A 66 -17.39 6.12 9.94
C GLU A 66 -16.02 5.60 9.48
N ALA A 67 -15.94 4.89 8.35
CA ALA A 67 -14.67 4.45 7.78
C ALA A 67 -13.79 5.63 7.36
N HIS A 68 -14.39 6.65 6.74
CA HIS A 68 -13.70 7.88 6.37
C HIS A 68 -13.21 8.64 7.62
N ALA A 69 -14.08 8.81 8.61
CA ALA A 69 -13.74 9.47 9.88
C ALA A 69 -12.61 8.74 10.62
N ARG A 70 -12.61 7.40 10.64
CA ARG A 70 -11.50 6.60 11.19
C ARG A 70 -10.21 6.81 10.42
N SER A 71 -10.26 6.83 9.08
CA SER A 71 -9.08 7.09 8.25
C SER A 71 -8.52 8.50 8.47
N VAL A 72 -9.39 9.50 8.58
CA VAL A 72 -9.00 10.88 8.88
C VAL A 72 -8.46 10.98 10.30
N ALA A 73 -9.08 10.36 11.30
CA ALA A 73 -8.61 10.34 12.68
C ALA A 73 -7.23 9.67 12.83
N LEU A 74 -6.96 8.60 12.07
CA LEU A 74 -5.64 7.98 12.01
C LEU A 74 -4.59 8.91 11.39
N ARG A 75 -4.95 9.67 10.35
CA ARG A 75 -4.06 10.68 9.73
C ARG A 75 -3.89 11.94 10.59
N ALA A 76 -4.88 12.26 11.40
CA ALA A 76 -4.94 13.41 12.28
C ALA A 76 -4.45 13.10 13.70
N GLN A 77 -3.98 11.87 13.97
CA GLN A 77 -3.23 11.63 15.19
C GLN A 77 -2.07 12.63 15.24
N PRO A 78 -1.86 13.31 16.38
CA PRO A 78 -0.80 14.28 16.50
C PRO A 78 0.52 13.58 16.16
N ARG A 79 1.21 14.11 15.15
CA ARG A 79 2.60 13.73 14.91
C ARG A 79 3.34 14.05 16.20
N ASP A 80 4.17 13.11 16.69
CA ASP A 80 4.95 13.37 17.89
C ASP A 80 5.65 14.72 17.76
N THR A 81 5.45 15.60 18.75
CA THR A 81 6.07 16.93 18.79
C THR A 81 7.58 16.86 18.58
N PHE A 82 8.19 15.75 19.00
CA PHE A 82 9.55 15.36 18.69
C PHE A 82 9.80 15.25 17.17
N LEU A 83 9.02 14.45 16.43
CA LEU A 83 9.17 14.27 14.98
C LEU A 83 8.95 15.59 14.23
N GLU A 84 8.06 16.44 14.72
CA GLU A 84 7.80 17.76 14.13
C GLU A 84 9.02 18.68 14.29
N SER A 85 9.60 18.75 15.50
CA SER A 85 10.83 19.50 15.74
C SER A 85 12.04 18.93 14.97
N ALA A 86 12.17 17.60 14.90
CA ALA A 86 13.23 16.94 14.14
C ALA A 86 13.08 17.21 12.63
N SER A 87 11.85 17.29 12.12
CA SER A 87 11.58 17.54 10.69
C SER A 87 12.15 18.86 10.19
N GLU A 88 12.32 19.86 11.06
CA GLU A 88 12.98 21.13 10.73
C GLU A 88 14.50 21.07 10.93
N VAL A 89 14.97 20.48 12.03
CA VAL A 89 16.39 20.44 12.41
C VAL A 89 17.22 19.62 11.42
N TRP A 90 16.72 18.47 10.95
CA TRP A 90 17.46 17.62 10.01
C TRP A 90 17.87 18.34 8.72
N PRO A 91 16.95 18.98 7.95
CA PRO A 91 17.32 19.67 6.72
C PRO A 91 18.03 21.02 6.92
N THR A 92 17.81 21.71 8.04
CA THR A 92 18.36 23.06 8.25
C THR A 92 19.71 23.07 8.96
N GLU A 93 19.94 22.16 9.90
CA GLU A 93 21.13 22.16 10.76
C GLU A 93 22.03 20.95 10.51
N ILE A 94 21.46 19.73 10.43
CA ILE A 94 22.27 18.49 10.38
C ILE A 94 22.78 18.19 8.97
N LEU A 95 21.89 18.13 7.98
CA LEU A 95 22.24 17.74 6.61
C LEU A 95 23.25 18.69 5.93
N PRO A 96 23.16 20.03 6.08
CA PRO A 96 24.13 20.93 5.46
C PRO A 96 25.55 20.80 6.03
N GLN A 97 25.69 20.34 7.27
CA GLN A 97 26.96 20.19 7.97
C GLN A 97 27.16 18.73 8.41
N TRP A 98 26.82 17.78 7.52
CA TRP A 98 26.78 16.35 7.85
C TRP A 98 28.09 15.82 8.44
N ASP A 99 29.23 16.19 7.88
CA ASP A 99 30.54 15.67 8.31
C ASP A 99 30.89 16.04 9.75
N THR A 100 30.46 17.21 10.21
CA THR A 100 30.66 17.68 11.59
C THR A 100 29.56 17.20 12.53
N GLU A 101 28.31 17.20 12.07
CA GLU A 101 27.15 16.89 12.91
C GLU A 101 26.86 15.39 13.06
N ARG A 102 27.31 14.53 12.14
CA ARG A 102 26.99 13.08 12.18
C ARG A 102 27.40 12.36 13.47
N ASN A 103 28.43 12.87 14.15
CA ASN A 103 28.95 12.32 15.41
C ASN A 103 28.59 13.18 16.64
N SER A 104 27.81 14.25 16.45
CA SER A 104 27.36 15.10 17.54
C SER A 104 26.37 14.33 18.43
N ASN A 105 26.51 14.46 19.76
CA ASN A 105 25.59 13.81 20.71
C ASN A 105 24.12 14.20 20.44
N ARG A 106 23.88 15.44 20.01
CA ARG A 106 22.55 15.93 19.66
C ARG A 106 21.97 15.16 18.47
N THR A 107 22.75 15.01 17.40
CA THR A 107 22.35 14.29 16.19
C THR A 107 22.11 12.81 16.45
N LEU A 108 22.96 12.17 17.25
CA LEU A 108 22.80 10.76 17.62
C LEU A 108 21.55 10.53 18.47
N MET A 109 21.23 11.43 19.41
CA MET A 109 19.97 11.39 20.14
C MET A 109 18.77 11.53 19.20
N LEU A 110 18.82 12.49 18.27
CA LEU A 110 17.76 12.68 17.28
C LEU A 110 17.59 11.47 16.36
N TRP A 111 18.70 10.81 15.99
CA TRP A 111 18.67 9.58 15.21
C TRP A 111 18.03 8.45 16.00
N TRP A 112 18.43 8.27 17.27
CA TRP A 112 17.92 7.21 18.13
C TRP A 112 16.40 7.26 18.33
N GLU A 113 15.87 8.47 18.49
CA GLU A 113 14.43 8.73 18.58
C GLU A 113 13.71 8.59 17.22
N GLY A 114 14.45 8.72 16.11
CA GLY A 114 14.00 8.37 14.78
C GLY A 114 14.15 9.50 13.75
N ILE A 115 14.57 9.13 12.54
CA ILE A 115 14.73 10.06 11.42
C ILE A 115 13.35 10.35 10.79
N PRO A 116 12.97 11.63 10.59
CA PRO A 116 11.77 12.02 9.85
C PRO A 116 11.74 11.41 8.45
N SER A 117 10.56 10.95 8.00
CA SER A 117 10.41 10.23 6.73
C SER A 117 10.95 11.01 5.53
N ALA A 118 10.79 12.33 5.50
CA ALA A 118 11.27 13.20 4.43
C ALA A 118 12.81 13.30 4.37
N SER A 119 13.50 13.18 5.51
CA SER A 119 14.94 13.32 5.60
C SER A 119 15.68 11.99 5.41
N ARG A 120 15.00 10.85 5.62
CA ARG A 120 15.61 9.50 5.48
C ARG A 120 16.38 9.29 4.17
N PRO A 121 15.86 9.65 2.98
CA PRO A 121 16.58 9.40 1.73
C PRO A 121 17.93 10.13 1.65
N ALA A 122 18.01 11.33 2.22
CA ALA A 122 19.25 12.11 2.26
C ALA A 122 20.21 11.57 3.32
N VAL A 123 19.71 11.33 4.54
CA VAL A 123 20.51 10.83 5.67
C VAL A 123 21.12 9.48 5.34
N TRP A 124 20.32 8.52 4.84
CA TRP A 124 20.82 7.17 4.55
C TRP A 124 21.82 7.16 3.40
N ARG A 125 21.62 7.99 2.37
CA ARG A 125 22.61 8.14 1.30
C ARG A 125 23.96 8.62 1.82
N LEU A 126 23.96 9.60 2.72
CA LEU A 126 25.18 10.15 3.31
C LEU A 126 25.81 9.20 4.35
N ALA A 127 24.99 8.46 5.10
CA ALA A 127 25.44 7.54 6.13
C ALA A 127 26.03 6.24 5.55
N ILE A 128 25.37 5.67 4.53
CA ILE A 128 25.87 4.49 3.80
C ILE A 128 27.06 4.90 2.91
N GLY A 129 26.97 6.09 2.30
CA GLY A 129 27.95 6.57 1.34
C GLY A 129 27.80 5.92 -0.03
N ASP A 130 28.68 6.31 -0.97
CA ASP A 130 28.78 5.71 -2.31
C ASP A 130 30.15 5.04 -2.46
N VAL A 131 30.35 3.97 -1.69
CA VAL A 131 31.61 3.19 -1.72
C VAL A 131 31.79 2.49 -3.07
N LEU A 132 30.69 2.16 -3.74
CA LEU A 132 30.68 1.45 -5.02
C LEU A 132 30.95 2.39 -6.22
N GLY A 133 30.76 3.71 -6.06
CA GLY A 133 30.92 4.69 -7.14
C GLY A 133 29.94 4.47 -8.31
N VAL A 134 28.84 3.75 -8.07
CA VAL A 134 27.88 3.36 -9.10
C VAL A 134 26.89 4.49 -9.31
N GLY A 135 27.25 5.40 -10.22
CA GLY A 135 26.34 6.44 -10.67
C GLY A 135 25.15 5.88 -11.48
N PRO A 136 24.09 6.68 -11.72
CA PRO A 136 22.90 6.25 -12.48
C PRO A 136 23.22 5.69 -13.88
N ALA A 137 24.23 6.23 -14.55
CA ALA A 137 24.67 5.77 -15.85
C ALA A 137 25.34 4.38 -15.80
N ALA A 138 26.09 4.08 -14.73
CA ALA A 138 26.69 2.77 -14.54
C ALA A 138 25.62 1.72 -14.21
N PHE A 139 24.66 2.07 -13.35
CA PHE A 139 23.50 1.23 -13.04
C PHE A 139 22.71 0.85 -14.31
N GLY A 140 22.45 1.81 -15.21
CA GLY A 140 21.77 1.54 -16.48
C GLY A 140 22.54 0.57 -17.40
N ARG A 141 23.87 0.62 -17.40
CA ARG A 141 24.69 -0.35 -18.16
C ARG A 141 24.63 -1.75 -17.55
N LEU A 142 24.76 -1.84 -16.23
CA LEU A 142 24.69 -3.11 -15.49
C LEU A 142 23.35 -3.82 -15.69
N LEU A 143 22.25 -3.06 -15.79
CA LEU A 143 20.93 -3.59 -16.12
C LEU A 143 20.83 -4.12 -17.55
N ALA A 144 21.46 -3.44 -18.51
CA ALA A 144 21.41 -3.83 -19.93
C ALA A 144 22.25 -5.09 -20.22
N GLU A 145 23.26 -5.35 -19.39
CA GLU A 145 24.18 -6.49 -19.55
C GLU A 145 23.72 -7.74 -18.79
N ALA A 146 22.82 -7.58 -17.83
CA ALA A 146 22.43 -8.65 -16.93
C ALA A 146 21.43 -9.63 -17.55
N ASP A 147 21.53 -10.89 -17.10
CA ASP A 147 20.59 -11.95 -17.44
C ASP A 147 19.34 -11.87 -16.55
N THR A 148 18.20 -11.59 -17.17
CA THR A 148 16.92 -11.45 -16.48
C THR A 148 16.45 -12.77 -15.85
N GLU A 149 16.71 -13.93 -16.48
CA GLU A 149 16.20 -15.23 -16.00
C GLU A 149 16.85 -15.65 -14.68
N HIS A 150 18.19 -15.48 -14.56
CA HIS A 150 18.91 -15.76 -13.33
C HIS A 150 18.52 -14.82 -12.18
N SER A 151 18.19 -13.56 -12.51
CA SER A 151 17.76 -12.58 -11.52
C SER A 151 16.35 -12.87 -10.98
N GLU A 152 15.42 -13.29 -11.83
CA GLU A 152 14.08 -13.72 -11.41
C GLU A 152 14.13 -14.91 -10.46
N HIS A 153 15.02 -15.88 -10.71
CA HIS A 153 15.21 -17.02 -9.82
C HIS A 153 15.81 -16.61 -8.46
N ALA A 154 16.75 -15.66 -8.44
CA ALA A 154 17.31 -15.13 -7.19
C ALA A 154 16.27 -14.36 -6.38
N VAL A 155 15.38 -13.62 -7.04
CA VAL A 155 14.30 -12.89 -6.40
C VAL A 155 13.27 -13.86 -5.85
N ALA A 156 12.86 -14.88 -6.61
CA ALA A 156 11.96 -15.92 -6.13
C ALA A 156 12.52 -16.67 -4.89
N ARG A 157 13.85 -16.82 -4.81
CA ARG A 157 14.52 -17.36 -3.61
C ARG A 157 14.40 -16.41 -2.42
N LEU A 158 14.72 -15.13 -2.59
CA LEU A 158 14.56 -14.13 -1.52
C LEU A 158 13.10 -13.96 -1.12
N GLU A 159 12.16 -14.02 -2.07
CA GLU A 159 10.74 -13.98 -1.78
C GLU A 159 10.32 -15.16 -0.90
N ARG A 160 10.82 -16.37 -1.19
CA ARG A 160 10.63 -17.54 -0.35
C ARG A 160 11.29 -17.43 1.03
N GLU A 161 12.43 -16.76 1.16
CA GLU A 161 13.15 -16.66 2.43
C GLU A 161 12.63 -15.54 3.33
N LEU A 162 12.22 -14.41 2.74
CA LEU A 162 11.80 -13.21 3.46
C LEU A 162 10.27 -13.10 3.61
N PHE A 163 9.48 -13.66 2.68
CA PHE A 163 8.04 -13.38 2.59
C PHE A 163 7.11 -14.60 2.73
N ASN A 164 7.62 -15.83 2.85
CA ASN A 164 6.79 -17.04 3.07
C ASN A 164 6.37 -17.28 4.53
N SER A 165 6.52 -16.30 5.41
CA SER A 165 5.93 -16.38 6.74
C SER A 165 4.48 -15.93 6.67
N ASP A 166 3.54 -16.74 7.14
CA ASP A 166 2.14 -16.32 7.34
C ASP A 166 2.02 -15.11 8.32
N ASP A 167 3.10 -14.81 9.06
CA ASP A 167 3.24 -13.63 9.94
C ASP A 167 3.89 -12.40 9.27
N ALA A 168 4.12 -12.41 7.95
CA ALA A 168 4.73 -11.27 7.27
C ALA A 168 3.83 -10.02 7.36
N PRO A 169 4.36 -8.86 7.81
CA PRO A 169 3.61 -7.61 7.84
C PRO A 169 2.96 -7.28 6.49
N PRO A 170 1.71 -6.76 6.48
CA PRO A 170 0.99 -6.48 5.24
C PRO A 170 1.68 -5.44 4.35
N GLU A 171 2.60 -4.65 4.92
CA GLU A 171 3.50 -3.72 4.23
C GLU A 171 4.33 -4.43 3.13
N PHE A 172 4.67 -5.71 3.33
CA PHE A 172 5.50 -6.48 2.40
C PHE A 172 4.75 -6.93 1.14
N ASN A 173 3.42 -6.85 1.13
CA ASN A 173 2.62 -7.08 -0.08
C ASN A 173 2.98 -6.11 -1.22
N LEU A 174 3.61 -4.97 -0.90
CA LEU A 174 4.14 -4.04 -1.89
C LEU A 174 5.22 -4.67 -2.77
N TYR A 175 5.91 -5.70 -2.32
CA TYR A 175 6.98 -6.37 -3.08
C TYR A 175 6.53 -7.71 -3.68
N THR A 176 5.43 -8.30 -3.20
CA THR A 176 4.95 -9.61 -3.62
C THR A 176 4.10 -9.57 -4.90
N SER A 177 3.37 -8.47 -5.13
CA SER A 177 2.51 -8.38 -6.33
C SER A 177 3.34 -8.22 -7.61
N ALA A 178 3.07 -9.06 -8.61
CA ALA A 178 3.72 -9.03 -9.92
C ALA A 178 3.57 -7.68 -10.65
N GLU A 179 2.46 -6.97 -10.39
CA GLU A 179 2.14 -5.67 -11.00
C GLU A 179 2.71 -4.48 -10.21
N SER A 180 3.37 -4.73 -9.06
CA SER A 180 3.88 -3.64 -8.22
C SER A 180 5.15 -3.00 -8.81
N PRO A 181 5.22 -1.67 -8.89
CA PRO A 181 6.45 -0.98 -9.30
C PRO A 181 7.60 -1.17 -8.30
N MET A 182 7.28 -1.43 -7.01
CA MET A 182 8.30 -1.72 -6.00
C MET A 182 8.95 -3.09 -6.21
N ARG A 183 8.18 -4.07 -6.70
CA ARG A 183 8.72 -5.37 -7.13
C ARG A 183 9.64 -5.20 -8.33
N ALA A 184 9.22 -4.43 -9.34
CA ALA A 184 10.06 -4.16 -10.51
C ALA A 184 11.39 -3.47 -10.13
N ALA A 185 11.37 -2.52 -9.19
CA ALA A 185 12.58 -1.87 -8.70
C ALA A 185 13.50 -2.84 -7.94
N LEU A 186 12.94 -3.77 -7.15
CA LEU A 186 13.71 -4.80 -6.48
C LEU A 186 14.40 -5.75 -7.47
N LEU A 187 13.66 -6.19 -8.51
CA LEU A 187 14.23 -6.99 -9.60
C LEU A 187 15.42 -6.28 -10.22
N GLN A 188 15.23 -5.03 -10.67
CA GLN A 188 16.30 -4.22 -11.27
C GLN A 188 17.53 -4.11 -10.37
N LEU A 189 17.35 -3.88 -9.06
CA LEU A 189 18.46 -3.80 -8.12
C LEU A 189 19.22 -5.12 -8.03
N MET A 190 18.53 -6.24 -7.92
CA MET A 190 19.16 -7.57 -7.84
C MET A 190 19.88 -7.95 -9.14
N THR A 191 19.24 -7.68 -10.27
CA THR A 191 19.81 -7.86 -11.61
C THR A 191 21.11 -7.08 -11.76
N ALA A 192 21.12 -5.80 -11.36
CA ALA A 192 22.32 -4.95 -11.44
C ALA A 192 23.42 -5.36 -10.44
N LEU A 193 23.07 -5.85 -9.25
CA LEU A 193 24.05 -6.34 -8.28
C LEU A 193 24.76 -7.60 -8.78
N GLN A 194 24.03 -8.53 -9.40
CA GLN A 194 24.61 -9.75 -9.95
C GLN A 194 25.59 -9.46 -11.09
N SER A 195 25.24 -8.54 -12.00
CA SER A 195 26.17 -8.14 -13.07
C SER A 195 27.38 -7.39 -12.52
N PHE A 196 27.20 -6.58 -11.47
CA PHE A 196 28.30 -5.91 -10.79
C PHE A 196 29.27 -6.90 -10.13
N GLU A 197 28.77 -7.92 -9.44
CA GLU A 197 29.60 -8.98 -8.83
C GLU A 197 30.37 -9.78 -9.90
N GLY A 198 29.76 -10.05 -11.05
CA GLY A 198 30.38 -10.74 -12.17
C GLY A 198 31.52 -9.98 -12.84
N GLN A 199 31.57 -8.65 -12.71
CA GLN A 199 32.62 -7.79 -13.28
C GLN A 199 33.89 -7.70 -12.40
N GLY A 200 33.91 -8.37 -11.23
CA GLY A 200 34.98 -8.23 -10.26
C GLY A 200 34.82 -6.92 -9.49
N GLY A 201 33.97 -6.93 -8.46
CA GLY A 201 33.79 -5.78 -7.56
C GLY A 201 35.12 -5.32 -6.92
N PRO A 202 35.21 -4.06 -6.46
CA PRO A 202 36.42 -3.56 -5.80
C PRO A 202 36.77 -4.41 -4.57
N GLU A 203 38.05 -4.78 -4.43
CA GLU A 203 38.63 -5.32 -3.18
C GLU A 203 38.50 -4.34 -2.02
#